data_AF-A0A922S2M7-F1
#
_entry.id   AF-A0A922S2M7-F1
#
_cell.length_a   1.000
_cell.length_b   1.000
_cell.length_c   1.000
_cell.angle_alpha   90.00
_cell.angle_beta   90.00
_cell.angle_gamma   90.00
#
_symmetry.space_group_name_H-M   'P 1'
#
loop_
_entity.id
_entity.type
_entity.pdbx_description
1 polymer ?
#
loop_
_entity_poly.entity_id
_entity_poly.type
_entity_poly.pdbx_seq_one_letter_code
_entity_poly.pdbx_strand_id
1 'polypeptide(L)'
;MDEQDSLEFTTLLSGGVSTLSALLRNFPVAQKQFFSTSVMSPSGFELLAKLSRLNVTNGIRGLRVRILTLLTDLYSERLDTQIAFGEDPTKTKMDAWSIYASIPFEENFLMYGFCETLHISLLQDVQRGMGYNDLSAPVNHDIREKVITACLKFFNVCDWKSLNFSNKQYILSLLDSIIHEYKLRSKSETDDIDSYFTEMLLKAQTFRNMLEPYESPKTDL
;
A
#
# COMPACT_ATOMS: atom_id res chain seq x y z
N MET A 1 -12.95 -27.72 3.75
CA MET A 1 -13.26 -26.46 4.43
C MET A 1 -14.29 -25.80 3.57
N ASP A 2 -15.51 -25.64 4.07
CA ASP A 2 -16.63 -25.13 3.29
C ASP A 2 -16.40 -23.64 2.96
N GLU A 3 -16.91 -23.16 1.84
CA GLU A 3 -16.72 -21.77 1.39
C GLU A 3 -17.18 -20.75 2.45
N GLN A 4 -18.20 -21.11 3.24
CA GLN A 4 -18.72 -20.28 4.32
C GLN A 4 -17.77 -20.19 5.51
N ASP A 5 -17.21 -21.31 5.99
CA ASP A 5 -16.17 -21.33 7.03
C ASP A 5 -14.95 -20.50 6.59
N SER A 6 -14.63 -20.57 5.30
CA SER A 6 -13.52 -19.83 4.70
C SER A 6 -13.74 -18.32 4.68
N LEU A 7 -14.99 -17.87 4.48
CA LEU A 7 -15.37 -16.46 4.49
C LEU A 7 -15.39 -15.90 5.92
N GLU A 8 -15.96 -16.64 6.87
CA GLU A 8 -15.99 -16.27 8.29
C GLU A 8 -14.57 -16.14 8.86
N PHE A 9 -13.71 -17.13 8.58
CA PHE A 9 -12.31 -17.09 8.98
C PHE A 9 -11.59 -15.85 8.44
N THR A 10 -11.79 -15.51 7.17
CA THR A 10 -11.15 -14.34 6.57
C THR A 10 -11.69 -13.02 7.13
N THR A 11 -12.97 -12.98 7.48
CA THR A 11 -13.60 -11.83 8.14
C THR A 11 -13.00 -11.62 9.53
N LEU A 12 -12.84 -12.68 10.30
CA LEU A 12 -12.19 -12.64 11.62
C LEU A 12 -10.74 -12.14 11.52
N LEU A 13 -9.96 -12.67 10.58
CA LEU A 13 -8.59 -12.20 10.34
C LEU A 13 -8.55 -10.71 9.97
N SER A 14 -9.46 -10.27 9.10
CA SER A 14 -9.56 -8.87 8.70
C SER A 14 -9.91 -7.96 9.88
N GLY A 15 -10.85 -8.40 10.73
CA GLY A 15 -11.19 -7.74 11.98
C GLY A 15 -9.99 -7.67 12.94
N GLY A 16 -9.25 -8.76 13.09
CA GLY A 16 -8.03 -8.82 13.90
C GLY A 16 -6.97 -7.83 13.43
N VAL A 17 -6.71 -7.75 12.12
CA VAL A 17 -5.80 -6.74 11.54
C VAL A 17 -6.31 -5.31 11.79
N SER A 18 -7.62 -5.09 11.86
CA SER A 18 -8.20 -3.77 12.16
C SER A 18 -7.95 -3.33 13.59
N THR A 19 -8.19 -4.24 14.52
CA THR A 19 -7.91 -4.02 15.93
C THR A 19 -6.41 -3.78 16.13
N LEU A 20 -5.57 -4.60 15.49
CA LEU A 20 -4.13 -4.42 15.53
C LEU A 20 -3.72 -3.03 15.00
N SER A 21 -4.31 -2.59 13.89
CA SER A 21 -4.04 -1.25 13.35
C SER A 21 -4.37 -0.14 14.35
N ALA A 22 -5.51 -0.22 15.03
CA ALA A 22 -5.89 0.75 16.05
C ALA A 22 -4.95 0.74 17.26
N LEU A 23 -4.41 -0.42 17.65
CA LEU A 23 -3.49 -0.56 18.78
C LEU A 23 -2.06 -0.08 18.47
N LEU A 24 -1.65 -0.10 17.20
CA LEU A 24 -0.29 0.26 16.79
C LEU A 24 -0.15 1.73 16.38
N ARG A 25 -1.19 2.33 15.79
CA ARG A 25 -1.15 3.72 15.31
C ARG A 25 -0.94 4.71 16.46
N ASN A 26 0.03 5.60 16.32
CA ASN A 26 0.47 6.62 17.29
C ASN A 26 1.03 6.05 18.60
N PHE A 27 1.42 4.77 18.63
CA PHE A 27 2.00 4.12 19.81
C PHE A 27 3.37 3.50 19.49
N PRO A 28 4.47 4.30 19.52
CA PRO A 28 5.81 3.84 19.15
C PRO A 28 6.28 2.62 19.95
N VAL A 29 5.96 2.57 21.25
CA VAL A 29 6.34 1.44 22.13
C VAL A 29 5.62 0.15 21.72
N ALA A 30 4.33 0.23 21.37
CA ALA A 30 3.55 -0.93 20.93
C ALA A 30 4.09 -1.46 19.60
N GLN A 31 4.41 -0.57 18.65
CA GLN A 31 5.06 -0.96 17.40
C GLN A 31 6.40 -1.64 17.63
N LYS A 32 7.24 -1.07 18.51
CA LYS A 32 8.54 -1.68 18.84
C LYS A 32 8.38 -3.08 19.41
N GLN A 33 7.43 -3.29 20.32
CA GLN A 33 7.17 -4.61 20.90
C GLN A 33 6.65 -5.59 19.85
N PHE A 34 5.69 -5.18 19.03
CA PHE A 34 5.08 -6.02 18.01
C PHE A 34 6.07 -6.46 16.93
N PHE A 35 6.96 -5.55 16.48
CA PHE A 35 7.94 -5.85 15.43
C PHE A 35 9.28 -6.38 15.96
N SER A 36 9.47 -6.43 17.29
CA SER A 36 10.69 -6.97 17.88
C SER A 36 10.71 -8.51 17.81
N THR A 37 11.82 -9.05 17.31
CA THR A 37 12.08 -10.50 17.27
C THR A 37 12.43 -11.10 18.63
N SER A 38 12.77 -10.27 19.64
CA SER A 38 13.13 -10.75 20.97
C SER A 38 11.94 -10.93 21.91
N VAL A 39 10.77 -10.40 21.54
CA VAL A 39 9.57 -10.38 22.39
C VAL A 39 8.50 -11.35 21.90
N MET A 40 8.35 -11.52 20.57
CA MET A 40 7.33 -12.38 19.98
C MET A 40 7.89 -13.22 18.82
N SER A 41 7.43 -14.48 18.74
CA SER A 41 7.69 -15.37 17.61
C SER A 41 6.36 -16.01 17.16
N PRO A 42 5.92 -15.84 15.90
CA PRO A 42 6.57 -15.06 14.84
C PRO A 42 6.63 -13.55 15.17
N SER A 43 7.62 -12.84 14.62
CA SER A 43 7.67 -11.38 14.73
C SER A 43 6.46 -10.75 14.01
N GLY A 44 6.12 -9.49 14.33
CA GLY A 44 5.00 -8.81 13.69
C GLY A 44 5.07 -8.80 12.16
N PHE A 45 6.26 -8.58 11.57
CA PHE A 45 6.43 -8.64 10.12
C PHE A 45 6.26 -10.06 9.57
N GLU A 46 6.78 -11.07 10.26
CA GLU A 46 6.62 -12.47 9.84
C GLU A 46 5.16 -12.91 9.88
N LEU A 47 4.43 -12.54 10.94
CA LEU A 47 3.00 -12.81 11.08
C LEU A 47 2.22 -12.17 9.93
N LEU A 48 2.43 -10.88 9.70
CA LEU A 48 1.73 -10.14 8.63
C LEU A 48 2.06 -10.70 7.24
N ALA A 49 3.31 -11.13 7.01
CA ALA A 49 3.72 -11.73 5.74
C ALA A 49 3.09 -13.11 5.50
N LYS A 50 2.93 -13.91 6.56
CA LYS A 50 2.21 -15.19 6.48
C LYS A 50 0.73 -14.96 6.16
N LEU A 51 0.11 -13.98 6.81
CA LEU A 51 -1.30 -13.63 6.59
C LEU A 51 -1.56 -13.07 5.18
N SER A 52 -0.66 -12.25 4.64
CA SER A 52 -0.83 -11.64 3.30
C SER A 52 -0.75 -12.66 2.15
N ARG A 53 -0.19 -13.85 2.41
CA ARG A 53 0.03 -14.94 1.44
C ARG A 53 -0.94 -16.11 1.57
N LEU A 54 -1.89 -16.06 2.52
CA LEU A 54 -2.95 -17.07 2.58
C LEU A 54 -3.67 -17.13 1.23
N ASN A 55 -4.22 -18.30 0.85
CA ASN A 55 -4.77 -18.56 -0.47
C ASN A 55 -6.25 -19.00 -0.38
N VAL A 56 -7.14 -18.02 -0.25
CA VAL A 56 -8.61 -18.11 -0.10
C VAL A 56 -9.20 -17.10 -1.08
N THR A 57 -10.09 -17.60 -1.92
CA THR A 57 -10.33 -17.13 -3.29
C THR A 57 -10.97 -15.75 -3.43
N ASN A 58 -11.60 -15.16 -2.40
CA ASN A 58 -12.15 -13.80 -2.46
C ASN A 58 -11.89 -12.94 -1.20
N GLY A 59 -11.85 -13.52 0.00
CA GLY A 59 -11.63 -12.76 1.24
C GLY A 59 -10.22 -12.17 1.40
N ILE A 60 -9.20 -12.79 0.79
CA ILE A 60 -7.80 -12.37 0.99
C ILE A 60 -7.42 -11.10 0.27
N ARG A 61 -8.08 -10.75 -0.85
CA ARG A 61 -7.83 -9.46 -1.50
C ARG A 61 -8.02 -8.34 -0.49
N GLY A 62 -9.12 -8.41 0.27
CA GLY A 62 -9.38 -7.52 1.39
C GLY A 62 -8.27 -7.56 2.44
N LEU A 63 -7.92 -8.75 2.95
CA LEU A 63 -6.91 -8.90 4.01
C LEU A 63 -5.52 -8.39 3.61
N ARG A 64 -5.03 -8.74 2.41
CA ARG A 64 -3.71 -8.32 1.89
C ARG A 64 -3.63 -6.80 1.75
N VAL A 65 -4.63 -6.18 1.11
CA VAL A 65 -4.69 -4.72 0.97
C VAL A 65 -4.74 -4.06 2.35
N ARG A 66 -5.44 -4.66 3.31
CA ARG A 66 -5.53 -4.17 4.70
C ARG A 66 -4.20 -4.22 5.44
N ILE A 67 -3.43 -5.29 5.24
CA ILE A 67 -2.08 -5.42 5.80
C ILE A 67 -1.13 -4.40 5.17
N LEU A 68 -1.20 -4.21 3.84
CA LEU A 68 -0.43 -3.15 3.17
C LEU A 68 -0.81 -1.77 3.69
N THR A 69 -2.11 -1.50 3.88
CA THR A 69 -2.61 -0.24 4.45
C THR A 69 -2.05 -0.02 5.86
N LEU A 70 -2.10 -1.03 6.73
CA LEU A 70 -1.50 -0.98 8.05
C LEU A 70 -0.01 -0.59 7.96
N LEU A 71 0.78 -1.30 7.16
CA LEU A 71 2.21 -1.02 7.03
C LEU A 71 2.48 0.37 6.46
N THR A 72 1.68 0.83 5.49
CA THR A 72 1.76 2.18 4.93
C THR A 72 1.46 3.26 5.98
N ASP A 73 0.46 3.05 6.82
CA ASP A 73 0.09 3.99 7.89
C ASP A 73 1.21 4.11 8.93
N LEU A 74 1.71 2.97 9.42
CA LEU A 74 2.79 2.96 10.41
C LEU A 74 4.09 3.54 9.84
N TYR A 75 4.36 3.32 8.55
CA TYR A 75 5.50 3.91 7.88
C TYR A 75 5.35 5.42 7.71
N SER A 76 4.15 5.89 7.37
CA SER A 76 3.87 7.33 7.25
C SER A 76 4.03 8.03 8.60
N GLU A 77 3.50 7.45 9.67
CA GLU A 77 3.67 7.94 11.05
C GLU A 77 5.14 8.08 11.46
N ARG A 78 5.97 7.10 11.08
CA ARG A 78 7.43 7.16 11.28
C ARG A 78 8.06 8.33 10.54
N LEU A 79 7.74 8.51 9.26
CA LEU A 79 8.29 9.59 8.43
C LEU A 79 7.84 10.96 8.94
N ASP A 80 6.57 11.10 9.30
CA ASP A 80 6.01 12.35 9.85
C ASP A 80 6.69 12.70 11.18
N THR A 81 6.95 11.70 12.04
CA THR A 81 7.70 11.89 13.28
C THR A 81 9.14 12.33 13.00
N GLN A 82 9.79 11.77 11.98
CA GLN A 82 11.14 12.16 11.56
C GLN A 82 11.18 13.62 11.09
N ILE A 83 10.23 14.02 10.24
CA ILE A 83 10.10 15.39 9.72
C ILE A 83 9.84 16.36 10.88
N ALA A 84 8.87 16.07 11.73
CA ALA A 84 8.50 16.93 12.87
C ALA A 84 9.64 17.10 13.87
N PHE A 85 10.49 16.09 14.05
CA PHE A 85 11.73 16.19 14.84
C PHE A 85 12.78 17.07 14.13
N GLY A 86 12.94 16.92 12.81
CA GLY A 86 13.87 17.73 12.03
C GLY A 86 13.51 19.22 11.98
N GLU A 87 12.21 19.55 11.95
CA GLU A 87 11.71 20.93 11.94
C GLU A 87 11.79 21.61 13.31
N ASP A 88 11.48 20.90 14.39
CA ASP A 88 11.48 21.43 15.76
C ASP A 88 11.91 20.33 16.76
N PRO A 89 13.22 20.24 17.08
CA PRO A 89 13.76 19.16 17.89
C PRO A 89 13.50 19.38 19.39
N THR A 90 12.40 18.80 19.89
CA THR A 90 12.12 18.70 21.32
C THR A 90 12.55 17.35 21.89
N LYS A 91 12.77 17.28 23.20
CA LYS A 91 13.07 16.00 23.88
C LYS A 91 11.99 14.94 23.63
N THR A 92 10.72 15.32 23.69
CA THR A 92 9.60 14.40 23.44
C THR A 92 9.61 13.85 22.02
N LYS A 93 9.87 14.70 21.01
CA LYS A 93 9.97 14.26 19.61
C LYS A 93 11.20 13.39 19.38
N MET A 94 12.32 13.72 20.00
CA MET A 94 13.53 12.90 19.98
C MET A 94 13.29 11.51 20.57
N ASP A 95 12.64 11.44 21.74
CA ASP A 95 12.33 10.17 22.40
C ASP A 95 11.41 9.30 21.51
N ALA A 96 10.35 9.89 20.94
CA ALA A 96 9.46 9.19 20.01
C ALA A 96 10.19 8.71 18.75
N TRP A 97 10.95 9.59 18.09
CA TRP A 97 11.74 9.24 16.91
C TRP A 97 12.75 8.13 17.20
N SER A 98 13.43 8.17 18.34
CA SER A 98 14.41 7.15 18.73
C SER A 98 13.79 5.76 18.82
N ILE A 99 12.53 5.66 19.26
CA ILE A 99 11.81 4.39 19.34
C ILE A 99 11.48 3.89 17.93
N TYR A 100 10.91 4.73 17.07
CA TYR A 100 10.65 4.33 15.68
C TYR A 100 11.93 3.92 14.97
N ALA A 101 12.97 4.76 15.01
CA ALA A 101 14.25 4.51 14.36
C ALA A 101 14.91 3.19 14.80
N SER A 102 14.63 2.71 16.01
CA SER A 102 15.13 1.41 16.50
C SER A 102 14.51 0.18 15.82
N ILE A 103 13.42 0.37 15.07
CA ILE A 103 12.80 -0.67 14.24
C ILE A 103 13.41 -0.57 12.84
N PRO A 104 14.09 -1.60 12.31
CA PRO A 104 14.59 -1.61 10.94
C PRO A 104 13.42 -1.90 9.97
N PHE A 105 12.57 -0.89 9.75
CA PHE A 105 11.28 -1.06 9.11
C PHE A 105 11.46 -1.40 7.63
N GLU A 106 12.25 -0.63 6.89
CA GLU A 106 12.52 -0.84 5.47
C GLU A 106 13.21 -2.18 5.20
N GLU A 107 14.21 -2.54 6.00
CA GLU A 107 14.92 -3.82 5.86
C GLU A 107 13.98 -5.00 6.13
N ASN A 108 13.15 -4.92 7.16
CA ASN A 108 12.17 -5.97 7.43
C ASN A 108 11.08 -6.02 6.36
N PHE A 109 10.60 -4.87 5.87
CA PHE A 109 9.62 -4.81 4.78
C PHE A 109 10.13 -5.55 3.54
N LEU A 110 11.42 -5.36 3.20
CA LEU A 110 12.11 -6.09 2.15
C LEU A 110 12.27 -7.58 2.48
N MET A 111 12.86 -7.90 3.63
CA MET A 111 13.18 -9.26 4.04
C MET A 111 11.95 -10.18 4.07
N TYR A 112 10.80 -9.65 4.50
CA TYR A 112 9.55 -10.41 4.59
C TYR A 112 8.72 -10.38 3.29
N GLY A 113 9.26 -9.84 2.19
CA GLY A 113 8.67 -9.94 0.86
C GLY A 113 7.43 -9.06 0.65
N PHE A 114 7.33 -7.93 1.35
CA PHE A 114 6.19 -7.02 1.15
C PHE A 114 6.25 -6.26 -0.17
N CYS A 115 7.43 -6.07 -0.76
CA CYS A 115 7.53 -5.54 -2.13
C CYS A 115 6.88 -6.46 -3.17
N GLU A 116 7.09 -7.79 -3.06
CA GLU A 116 6.39 -8.75 -3.91
C GLU A 116 4.88 -8.73 -3.65
N THR A 117 4.48 -8.67 -2.38
CA THR A 117 3.06 -8.56 -1.99
C THR A 117 2.41 -7.32 -2.59
N LEU A 118 3.13 -6.19 -2.63
CA LEU A 118 2.67 -4.93 -3.21
C LEU A 118 2.54 -5.03 -4.73
N HIS A 119 3.53 -5.62 -5.41
CA HIS A 119 3.45 -5.89 -6.85
C HIS A 119 2.26 -6.80 -7.20
N ILE A 120 2.05 -7.87 -6.44
CA ILE A 120 0.90 -8.77 -6.61
C ILE A 120 -0.42 -8.00 -6.44
N SER A 121 -0.52 -7.15 -5.42
CA SER A 121 -1.73 -6.37 -5.16
C SER A 121 -2.01 -5.39 -6.31
N LEU A 122 -0.98 -4.74 -6.84
CA LEU A 122 -1.11 -3.86 -8.00
C LEU A 122 -1.57 -4.61 -9.27
N LEU A 123 -1.11 -5.85 -9.47
CA LEU A 123 -1.46 -6.66 -10.64
C LEU A 123 -2.82 -7.35 -10.53
N GLN A 124 -3.27 -7.70 -9.31
CA GLN A 124 -4.42 -8.58 -9.10
C GLN A 124 -5.60 -7.91 -8.39
N ASP A 125 -5.35 -6.95 -7.51
CA ASP A 125 -6.40 -6.33 -6.68
C ASP A 125 -6.86 -4.98 -7.23
N VAL A 126 -5.96 -4.25 -7.90
CA VAL A 126 -6.28 -2.96 -8.51
C VAL A 126 -7.04 -3.18 -9.82
N GLN A 127 -8.33 -2.85 -9.79
CA GLN A 127 -9.17 -2.90 -10.99
C GLN A 127 -8.72 -1.86 -12.02
N ARG A 128 -8.64 -2.27 -13.30
CA ARG A 128 -8.43 -1.34 -14.41
C ARG A 128 -9.45 -0.22 -14.41
N GLY A 129 -9.01 0.96 -14.85
CA GLY A 129 -9.91 2.06 -15.16
C GLY A 129 -10.89 1.69 -16.27
N MET A 130 -11.77 2.64 -16.59
CA MET A 130 -12.76 2.42 -17.63
C MET A 130 -12.11 2.16 -19.01
N GLY A 131 -12.72 1.28 -19.79
CA GLY A 131 -12.39 1.09 -21.22
C GLY A 131 -13.04 2.11 -22.16
N TYR A 132 -14.11 2.78 -21.71
CA TYR A 132 -14.89 3.78 -22.43
C TYR A 132 -15.25 4.95 -21.49
N ASN A 133 -15.92 6.01 -21.98
CA ASN A 133 -16.37 7.15 -21.16
C ASN A 133 -17.60 6.83 -20.27
N ASP A 134 -17.77 5.59 -19.83
CA ASP A 134 -18.92 5.12 -19.06
C ASP A 134 -18.55 4.88 -17.59
N LEU A 135 -18.93 5.84 -16.73
CA LEU A 135 -18.64 5.89 -15.30
C LEU A 135 -19.53 4.97 -14.45
N SER A 136 -20.45 4.23 -15.06
CA SER A 136 -21.47 3.43 -14.36
C SER A 136 -20.94 2.12 -13.76
N ALA A 137 -19.77 1.64 -14.21
CA ALA A 137 -19.20 0.39 -13.72
C ALA A 137 -18.83 0.50 -12.22
N PRO A 138 -19.23 -0.46 -11.37
CA PRO A 138 -18.85 -0.46 -9.96
C PRO A 138 -17.35 -0.73 -9.83
N VAL A 139 -16.63 0.27 -9.32
CA VAL A 139 -15.19 0.22 -9.10
C VAL A 139 -14.90 0.36 -7.60
N ASN A 140 -14.01 -0.47 -7.09
CA ASN A 140 -13.51 -0.32 -5.72
C ASN A 140 -12.38 0.72 -5.66
N HIS A 141 -12.75 1.99 -5.52
CA HIS A 141 -11.81 3.11 -5.42
C HIS A 141 -10.92 3.05 -4.16
N ASP A 142 -11.44 2.49 -3.07
CA ASP A 142 -10.71 2.32 -1.81
C ASP A 142 -9.49 1.39 -1.95
N ILE A 143 -9.65 0.25 -2.65
CA ILE A 143 -8.50 -0.64 -2.94
C ILE A 143 -7.47 0.07 -3.82
N ARG A 144 -7.92 0.79 -4.86
CA ARG A 144 -7.00 1.53 -5.74
C ARG A 144 -6.20 2.55 -4.96
N GLU A 145 -6.87 3.33 -4.11
CA GLU A 145 -6.22 4.32 -3.27
C GLU A 145 -5.16 3.70 -2.36
N LYS A 146 -5.54 2.67 -1.61
CA LYS A 146 -4.65 2.02 -0.64
C LYS A 146 -3.41 1.45 -1.32
N VAL A 147 -3.58 0.74 -2.43
CA VAL A 147 -2.46 0.12 -3.14
C VAL A 147 -1.58 1.16 -3.82
N ILE A 148 -2.14 2.16 -4.51
CA ILE A 148 -1.34 3.22 -5.15
C ILE A 148 -0.59 4.05 -4.10
N THR A 149 -1.23 4.37 -2.97
CA THR A 149 -0.58 5.09 -1.86
C THR A 149 0.58 4.27 -1.29
N ALA A 150 0.40 2.95 -1.11
CA ALA A 150 1.48 2.07 -0.69
C ALA A 150 2.64 2.04 -1.72
N CYS A 151 2.35 1.97 -3.02
CA CYS A 151 3.35 2.05 -4.09
C CYS A 151 4.17 3.35 -4.03
N LEU A 152 3.51 4.49 -3.83
CA LEU A 152 4.18 5.78 -3.69
C LEU A 152 5.09 5.81 -2.46
N LYS A 153 4.57 5.39 -1.30
CA LYS A 153 5.32 5.44 -0.03
C LYS A 153 6.53 4.51 -0.03
N PHE A 154 6.39 3.31 -0.60
CA PHE A 154 7.47 2.33 -0.65
C PHE A 154 8.23 2.35 -1.98
N PHE A 155 8.09 3.39 -2.80
CA PHE A 155 8.71 3.44 -4.12
C PHE A 155 10.24 3.28 -4.04
N ASN A 156 10.88 4.00 -3.12
CA ASN A 156 12.33 3.96 -2.93
C ASN A 156 12.82 2.75 -2.12
N VAL A 157 11.90 2.02 -1.48
CA VAL A 157 12.22 0.79 -0.74
C VAL A 157 12.20 -0.40 -1.70
N CYS A 158 11.19 -0.47 -2.58
CA CYS A 158 11.01 -1.58 -3.50
C CYS A 158 11.77 -1.37 -4.81
N ASP A 159 12.39 -2.45 -5.32
CA ASP A 159 13.06 -2.41 -6.62
C ASP A 159 12.06 -2.58 -7.78
N TRP A 160 11.51 -1.46 -8.26
CA TRP A 160 10.63 -1.43 -9.42
C TRP A 160 11.36 -1.70 -10.74
N LYS A 161 12.70 -1.57 -10.77
CA LYS A 161 13.51 -1.79 -11.98
C LYS A 161 13.62 -3.26 -12.34
N SER A 162 13.58 -4.17 -11.36
CA SER A 162 13.65 -5.63 -11.60
C SER A 162 12.34 -6.25 -12.07
N LEU A 163 11.22 -5.51 -12.11
CA LEU A 163 9.98 -6.02 -12.69
C LEU A 163 10.19 -6.44 -14.16
N ASN A 164 9.63 -7.59 -14.54
CA ASN A 164 9.71 -8.06 -15.92
C ASN A 164 8.92 -7.13 -16.87
N PHE A 165 9.26 -7.16 -18.16
CA PHE A 165 8.69 -6.25 -19.16
C PHE A 165 7.16 -6.34 -19.26
N SER A 166 6.58 -7.55 -19.21
CA SER A 166 5.13 -7.76 -19.31
C SER A 166 4.38 -7.12 -18.14
N ASN A 167 4.84 -7.34 -16.91
CA ASN A 167 4.27 -6.76 -15.70
C ASN A 167 4.40 -5.23 -15.72
N LYS A 168 5.54 -4.69 -16.16
CA LYS A 168 5.73 -3.24 -16.31
C LYS A 168 4.74 -2.62 -17.28
N GLN A 169 4.61 -3.19 -18.48
CA GLN A 169 3.65 -2.71 -19.48
C GLN A 169 2.20 -2.79 -18.98
N TYR A 170 1.87 -3.87 -18.27
CA TYR A 170 0.55 -4.00 -17.65
C TYR A 170 0.29 -2.90 -16.62
N ILE A 171 1.25 -2.63 -15.73
CA ILE A 171 1.13 -1.58 -14.69
C ILE A 171 0.99 -0.20 -15.33
N LEU A 172 1.79 0.13 -16.35
CA LEU A 172 1.67 1.40 -17.06
C LEU A 172 0.30 1.57 -17.71
N SER A 173 -0.17 0.55 -18.44
CA SER A 173 -1.51 0.54 -19.04
C SER A 173 -2.64 0.65 -18.01
N LEU A 174 -2.49 -0.02 -16.86
CA LEU A 174 -3.40 0.08 -15.73
C LEU A 174 -3.48 1.52 -15.21
N LEU A 175 -2.33 2.16 -14.97
CA LEU A 175 -2.26 3.53 -14.48
C LEU A 175 -2.81 4.53 -15.50
N ASP A 176 -2.51 4.37 -16.79
CA ASP A 176 -3.07 5.20 -17.86
C ASP A 176 -4.60 5.17 -17.88
N SER A 177 -5.17 3.98 -17.75
CA SER A 177 -6.62 3.79 -17.70
C SER A 177 -7.25 4.42 -16.45
N ILE A 178 -6.61 4.27 -15.28
CA ILE A 178 -7.05 4.90 -14.03
C ILE A 178 -6.96 6.43 -14.10
N ILE A 179 -5.87 6.97 -14.66
CA ILE A 179 -5.67 8.41 -14.87
C ILE A 179 -6.76 8.97 -15.79
N HIS A 180 -7.09 8.27 -16.88
CA HIS A 180 -8.17 8.68 -17.77
C HIS A 180 -9.52 8.74 -17.04
N GLU A 181 -9.84 7.70 -16.27
CA GLU A 181 -11.07 7.67 -15.47
C GLU A 181 -11.13 8.82 -14.46
N TYR A 182 -10.08 9.04 -13.66
CA TYR A 182 -10.10 10.09 -12.64
C TYR A 182 -10.08 11.50 -13.21
N LYS A 183 -9.50 11.72 -14.40
CA LYS A 183 -9.67 12.99 -15.14
C LYS A 183 -11.11 13.27 -15.53
N LEU A 184 -11.91 12.25 -15.79
CA LEU A 184 -13.34 12.41 -16.11
C LEU A 184 -14.14 12.65 -14.83
N ARG A 185 -13.89 11.85 -13.79
CA ARG A 185 -14.56 11.99 -12.49
C ARG A 185 -14.30 13.35 -11.84
N SER A 186 -13.05 13.81 -11.84
CA SER A 186 -12.70 15.10 -11.22
C SER A 186 -13.31 16.31 -11.92
N LYS A 187 -13.58 16.23 -13.23
CA LYS A 187 -14.29 17.29 -13.96
C LYS A 187 -15.78 17.35 -13.65
N SER A 188 -16.35 16.24 -13.16
CA SER A 188 -17.74 16.15 -12.72
C SER A 188 -17.93 16.43 -11.23
N GLU A 189 -16.85 16.62 -10.47
CA GLU A 189 -16.91 17.11 -9.09
C GLU A 189 -17.47 18.54 -9.13
N THR A 190 -18.62 18.75 -8.49
CA THR A 190 -19.37 20.02 -8.55
C THR A 190 -19.14 20.90 -7.32
N ASP A 191 -18.52 20.36 -6.26
CA ASP A 191 -18.23 21.06 -5.02
C ASP A 191 -16.76 20.88 -4.59
N ASP A 192 -16.13 21.95 -4.09
CA ASP A 192 -14.75 21.98 -3.55
C ASP A 192 -14.51 21.03 -2.35
N ILE A 193 -15.58 20.39 -1.83
CA ILE A 193 -15.53 19.42 -0.73
C ILE A 193 -15.17 18.02 -1.24
N ASP A 194 -15.40 17.74 -2.52
CA ASP A 194 -15.07 16.46 -3.16
C ASP A 194 -13.70 16.57 -3.86
N SER A 195 -12.59 16.75 -3.12
CA SER A 195 -11.22 16.69 -3.70
C SER A 195 -10.75 15.26 -4.02
N TYR A 196 -11.58 14.26 -3.72
CA TYR A 196 -11.17 12.85 -3.71
C TYR A 196 -10.63 12.38 -5.05
N PHE A 197 -11.36 12.58 -6.16
CA PHE A 197 -10.90 12.10 -7.47
C PHE A 197 -9.76 12.95 -8.01
N THR A 198 -9.68 14.23 -7.62
CA THR A 198 -8.54 15.10 -7.91
C THR A 198 -7.26 14.60 -7.22
N GLU A 199 -7.32 14.23 -5.94
CA GLU A 199 -6.19 13.64 -5.21
C GLU A 199 -5.79 12.28 -5.77
N MET A 200 -6.77 11.44 -6.08
CA MET A 200 -6.54 10.13 -6.68
C MET A 200 -5.91 10.23 -8.07
N LEU A 201 -6.32 11.21 -8.88
CA LEU A 201 -5.69 11.54 -10.15
C LEU A 201 -4.22 11.90 -9.93
N LEU A 202 -3.92 12.79 -8.98
CA LEU A 202 -2.56 13.21 -8.68
C LEU A 202 -1.69 12.03 -8.24
N LYS A 203 -2.16 11.20 -7.30
CA LYS A 203 -1.45 10.00 -6.83
C LYS A 203 -1.12 9.07 -7.99
N ALA A 204 -2.08 8.80 -8.88
CA ALA A 204 -1.88 7.91 -10.04
C ALA A 204 -0.88 8.49 -11.04
N GLN A 205 -0.96 9.80 -11.33
CA GLN A 205 -0.01 10.50 -12.21
C GLN A 205 1.41 10.49 -11.62
N THR A 206 1.56 10.81 -10.33
CA THR A 206 2.85 10.78 -9.65
C THR A 206 3.45 9.39 -9.74
N PHE A 207 2.71 8.35 -9.37
CA PHE A 207 3.23 6.98 -9.41
C PHE A 207 3.62 6.58 -10.83
N ARG A 208 2.79 6.90 -11.82
CA ARG A 208 3.08 6.65 -13.22
C ARG A 208 4.37 7.35 -13.67
N ASN A 209 4.57 8.61 -13.33
CA ASN A 209 5.74 9.38 -13.74
C ASN A 209 7.02 8.89 -13.06
N MET A 210 6.94 8.41 -11.82
CA MET A 210 8.09 7.80 -11.13
C MET A 210 8.58 6.52 -11.83
N LEU A 211 7.75 5.90 -12.66
CA LEU A 211 8.14 4.78 -13.50
C LEU A 211 8.81 5.19 -14.82
N GLU A 212 9.06 6.49 -15.12
CA GLU A 212 9.74 6.95 -16.35
C GLU A 212 11.19 7.45 -16.10
N PRO A 213 12.14 7.34 -17.07
CA PRO A 213 11.99 6.87 -18.44
C PRO A 213 12.60 5.47 -18.61
N TYR A 214 11.79 4.42 -18.70
CA TYR A 214 12.28 3.18 -19.29
C TYR A 214 12.21 3.35 -20.81
N GLU A 215 13.35 3.65 -21.44
CA GLU A 215 13.48 3.54 -22.88
C GLU A 215 12.96 2.16 -23.31
N SER A 216 12.00 2.15 -24.24
CA SER A 216 11.70 0.93 -25.00
C SER A 216 13.03 0.37 -25.50
N PRO A 217 13.27 -0.94 -25.40
CA PRO A 217 14.39 -1.52 -26.13
C PRO A 217 14.23 -1.07 -27.58
N LYS A 218 15.23 -0.37 -28.12
CA LYS A 218 15.31 -0.10 -29.55
C LYS A 218 15.22 -1.47 -30.20
N THR A 219 14.11 -1.75 -30.86
CA THR A 219 14.03 -2.84 -31.83
C THR A 219 15.00 -2.45 -32.94
N ASP A 220 16.22 -2.96 -32.85
CA ASP A 220 17.12 -3.03 -34.00
C ASP A 220 16.48 -4.05 -34.96
N LEU A 221 15.69 -3.52 -35.90
CA LEU A 221 15.27 -4.17 -37.13
C LEU A 221 16.19 -3.70 -38.25
#